data_AF-A0A8J3G0I6-F1
#
_entry.id   AF-A0A8J3G0I6-F1
#
_cell.length_a   1.000
_cell.length_b   1.000
_cell.length_c   1.000
_cell.angle_alpha   90.00
_cell.angle_beta   90.00
_cell.angle_gamma   90.00
#
_symmetry.space_group_name_H-M   'P 1'
#
loop_
_entity.id
_entity.type
_entity.pdbx_description
1 polymer ?
#
loop_
_entity_poly.entity_id
_entity_poly.type
_entity_poly.pdbx_seq_one_letter_code
_entity_poly.pdbx_strand_id
1 'polypeptide(L)'
;MAAIYFQDSRNDLDQWQGLLMSVQTTRKPALILQSGRGCRTKLSVGAQTLFWAEIEDGYYGVYLWRSLPRSTDVALLPHIHSAQVQAQKHLSPLERRQYWAKWFARGLMDSPHTPLAQGLWALEYSDRDDERTYTPHRGLQRHWRNLYDDKRQAAEFFGAPLCYIDWAMCGNGSIIPLFAAPFDWLVDAAESGRVKYWCKVAREMQATDQGGTLPPLLLWFMSGLDAFVLLDGHDRLYASLLTGIEPEYLILDSYTERAQVLDETRQNAIHKQLNILEQKIAEGTAINPEVILSVQKYLVHSYDDRPVRIERTRASLSLDPEQWQKEVDAYEKQLKSQQPHKELEWFYVDDV
;
A
#
# COMPACT_ATOMS: atom_id res chain seq x y z
N MET A 1 6.49 -7.74 26.98
CA MET A 1 6.20 -8.68 25.87
C MET A 1 5.16 -8.02 24.98
N ALA A 2 5.37 -8.04 23.66
CA ALA A 2 4.34 -7.60 22.72
C ALA A 2 3.41 -8.80 22.45
N ALA A 3 2.10 -8.59 22.51
CA ALA A 3 1.11 -9.57 22.10
C ALA A 3 0.40 -9.04 20.85
N ILE A 4 0.19 -9.91 19.86
CA ILE A 4 -0.70 -9.63 18.74
C ILE A 4 -1.78 -10.70 18.69
N TYR A 5 -3.02 -10.23 18.61
CA TYR A 5 -4.17 -11.07 18.34
C TYR A 5 -4.54 -10.93 16.88
N PHE A 6 -4.69 -12.07 16.20
CA PHE A 6 -5.09 -12.16 14.81
C PHE A 6 -6.56 -12.50 14.70
N GLN A 7 -7.24 -11.84 13.77
CA GLN A 7 -8.56 -12.22 13.30
C GLN A 7 -8.54 -12.21 11.77
N ASP A 8 -9.26 -13.14 11.15
CA ASP A 8 -9.44 -13.12 9.70
C ASP A 8 -10.21 -11.86 9.31
N SER A 9 -9.68 -11.13 8.33
CA SER A 9 -10.41 -10.07 7.66
C SER A 9 -11.17 -10.65 6.47
N ARG A 10 -12.41 -10.22 6.30
CA ARG A 10 -13.27 -10.59 5.18
C ARG A 10 -13.84 -9.36 4.49
N ASN A 11 -13.97 -9.43 3.17
CA ASN A 11 -14.61 -8.37 2.38
C ASN A 11 -16.15 -8.46 2.52
N ASP A 12 -16.86 -7.57 1.83
CA ASP A 12 -18.33 -7.49 1.92
C ASP A 12 -19.06 -8.67 1.26
N LEU A 13 -18.34 -9.49 0.48
CA LEU A 13 -18.81 -10.76 -0.06
C LEU A 13 -18.49 -11.96 0.85
N ASP A 14 -18.07 -11.70 2.10
CA ASP A 14 -17.62 -12.70 3.08
C ASP A 14 -16.41 -13.53 2.61
N GLN A 15 -15.66 -13.03 1.63
CA GLN A 15 -14.43 -13.67 1.15
C GLN A 15 -13.25 -13.22 2.01
N TRP A 16 -12.36 -14.16 2.32
CA TRP A 16 -11.15 -13.85 3.07
C TRP A 16 -10.27 -12.86 2.29
N GLN A 17 -9.90 -11.75 2.92
CA GLN A 17 -9.08 -10.69 2.32
C GLN A 17 -7.77 -10.42 3.06
N GLY A 18 -7.59 -10.93 4.28
CA GLY A 18 -6.38 -10.65 5.04
C GLY A 18 -6.50 -10.93 6.53
N LEU A 19 -5.73 -10.19 7.32
CA LEU A 19 -5.68 -10.30 8.77
C LEU A 19 -5.93 -8.94 9.42
N LEU A 20 -6.77 -8.93 10.44
CA LEU A 20 -6.85 -7.86 11.42
C LEU A 20 -5.93 -8.21 12.60
N MET A 21 -5.20 -7.21 13.08
CA MET A 21 -4.19 -7.33 14.11
C MET A 21 -4.48 -6.34 15.23
N SER A 22 -4.64 -6.85 16.46
CA SER A 22 -4.65 -6.02 17.66
C SER A 22 -3.28 -6.09 18.32
N VAL A 23 -2.52 -5.00 18.21
CA VAL A 23 -1.13 -4.90 18.66
C VAL A 23 -1.08 -4.32 20.06
N GLN A 24 -0.70 -5.14 21.02
CA GLN A 24 -0.49 -4.75 22.41
C GLN A 24 1.01 -4.75 22.73
N THR A 25 1.61 -3.56 22.76
CA THR A 25 3.05 -3.39 22.98
C THR A 25 3.36 -2.05 23.63
N THR A 26 4.34 -2.06 24.53
CA THR A 26 4.99 -0.84 25.06
C THR A 26 6.22 -0.44 24.25
N ARG A 27 6.64 -1.29 23.30
CA ARG A 27 7.78 -1.04 22.42
C ARG A 27 7.42 0.07 21.44
N LYS A 28 8.27 1.09 21.35
CA LYS A 28 8.16 2.10 20.29
C LYS A 28 8.53 1.49 18.94
N PRO A 29 7.80 1.80 17.85
CA PRO A 29 8.18 1.37 16.52
C PRO A 29 9.56 1.95 16.17
N ALA A 30 10.35 1.18 15.43
CA ALA A 30 11.69 1.59 15.02
C ALA A 30 11.71 2.21 13.62
N LEU A 31 10.76 1.83 12.76
CA LEU A 31 10.41 2.57 11.55
C LEU A 31 9.41 3.66 11.96
N ILE A 32 9.87 4.91 11.98
CA ILE A 32 9.12 6.05 12.52
C ILE A 32 8.87 7.05 11.40
N LEU A 33 7.60 7.32 11.14
CA LEU A 33 7.18 8.51 10.40
C LEU A 33 7.07 9.67 11.39
N GLN A 34 7.84 10.72 11.17
CA GLN A 34 7.76 11.97 11.93
C GLN A 34 7.05 13.00 11.06
N SER A 35 6.16 13.79 11.68
CA SER A 35 5.48 14.91 11.04
C SER A 35 5.72 16.17 11.86
N GLY A 36 5.77 17.31 11.18
CA GLY A 36 6.02 18.62 11.76
C GLY A 36 5.18 19.72 11.10
N ARG A 37 5.48 20.98 11.46
CA ARG A 37 4.86 22.15 10.82
C ARG A 37 5.26 22.27 9.34
N GLY A 38 4.45 22.99 8.58
CA GLY A 38 4.72 23.24 7.15
C GLY A 38 4.55 22.00 6.28
N CYS A 39 3.65 21.08 6.68
CA CYS A 39 3.38 19.84 5.94
C CYS A 39 4.63 18.96 5.67
N ARG A 40 5.64 19.09 6.52
CA ARG A 40 6.89 18.33 6.43
C ARG A 40 6.80 17.01 7.16
N THR A 41 7.37 15.99 6.55
CA THR A 41 7.50 14.67 7.12
C THR A 41 8.89 14.09 6.90
N LYS A 42 9.25 13.12 7.72
CA LYS A 42 10.48 12.35 7.61
C LYS A 42 10.20 10.91 8.00
N LEU A 43 10.60 9.96 7.16
CA LEU A 43 10.59 8.55 7.52
C LEU A 43 12.01 8.10 7.85
N SER A 44 12.21 7.50 9.01
CA SER A 44 13.51 6.98 9.43
C SER A 44 13.40 5.63 10.11
N VAL A 45 14.50 4.88 10.08
CA VAL A 45 14.69 3.62 10.76
C VAL A 45 15.93 3.71 11.63
N GLY A 46 15.73 3.81 12.95
CA GLY A 46 16.81 4.16 13.87
C GLY A 46 17.44 5.51 13.50
N ALA A 47 18.76 5.52 13.23
CA ALA A 47 19.49 6.72 12.83
C ALA A 47 19.50 6.96 11.30
N GLN A 48 19.06 5.98 10.50
CA GLN A 48 19.03 6.09 9.05
C GLN A 48 17.74 6.77 8.62
N THR A 49 17.84 7.96 8.04
CA THR A 49 16.71 8.55 7.31
C THR A 49 16.50 7.78 6.02
N LEU A 50 15.25 7.47 5.68
CA LEU A 50 14.87 6.81 4.43
C LEU A 50 14.40 7.86 3.41
N PHE A 51 13.51 8.76 3.81
CA PHE A 51 13.15 9.93 3.00
C PHE A 51 12.69 11.11 3.86
N TRP A 52 12.73 12.29 3.25
CA TRP A 52 12.02 13.50 3.67
C TRP A 52 10.89 13.80 2.68
N ALA A 53 9.81 14.41 3.15
CA ALA A 53 8.75 14.87 2.27
C ALA A 53 8.18 16.22 2.71
N GLU A 54 7.70 16.99 1.76
CA GLU A 54 7.01 18.27 1.99
C GLU A 54 5.84 18.38 1.01
N ILE A 55 4.63 18.53 1.54
CA ILE A 55 3.45 18.78 0.71
C ILE A 55 3.57 20.20 0.16
N GLU A 56 3.34 20.35 -1.14
CA GLU A 56 3.35 21.64 -1.81
C GLU A 56 2.29 22.58 -1.22
N ASP A 57 2.58 23.89 -1.16
CA ASP A 57 1.65 24.92 -0.64
C ASP A 57 0.26 24.91 -1.31
N GLY A 58 0.19 24.51 -2.58
CA GLY A 58 -1.06 24.37 -3.34
C GLY A 58 -1.85 23.10 -3.04
N TYR A 59 -1.27 22.17 -2.27
CA TYR A 59 -1.79 20.83 -2.02
C TYR A 59 -2.06 20.03 -3.31
N TYR A 60 -1.31 20.30 -4.39
CA TYR A 60 -1.40 19.51 -5.62
C TYR A 60 -0.50 18.28 -5.57
N GLY A 61 0.48 18.23 -4.68
CA GLY A 61 1.37 17.08 -4.60
C GLY A 61 2.36 17.16 -3.47
N VAL A 62 3.35 16.27 -3.52
CA VAL A 62 4.37 16.13 -2.50
C VAL A 62 5.77 16.00 -3.10
N TYR A 63 6.69 16.81 -2.59
CA TYR A 63 8.11 16.69 -2.86
C TYR A 63 8.72 15.61 -1.96
N LEU A 64 9.54 14.75 -2.54
CA LEU A 64 10.24 13.67 -1.86
C LEU A 64 11.75 13.75 -2.11
N TRP A 65 12.51 13.72 -1.02
CA TRP A 65 13.96 13.54 -1.02
C TRP A 65 14.25 12.15 -0.46
N ARG A 66 14.77 11.24 -1.29
CA ARG A 66 14.91 9.81 -0.96
C ARG A 66 16.37 9.42 -0.85
N SER A 67 16.79 9.07 0.35
CA SER A 67 18.17 8.66 0.62
C SER A 67 18.57 7.35 -0.07
N LEU A 68 17.58 6.48 -0.39
CA LEU A 68 17.75 5.21 -1.10
C LEU A 68 18.93 4.36 -0.59
N PRO A 69 18.96 3.96 0.70
CA PRO A 69 20.01 3.09 1.21
C PRO A 69 19.89 1.70 0.56
N ARG A 70 20.95 0.89 0.64
CA ARG A 70 20.87 -0.50 0.16
C ARG A 70 20.04 -1.32 1.16
N SER A 71 19.26 -2.27 0.66
CA SER A 71 18.44 -3.14 1.50
C SER A 71 19.26 -4.02 2.46
N THR A 72 20.56 -4.22 2.19
CA THR A 72 21.50 -4.89 3.09
C THR A 72 21.78 -4.08 4.36
N ASP A 73 21.61 -2.77 4.30
CA ASP A 73 21.98 -1.86 5.38
C ASP A 73 20.84 -1.74 6.41
N VAL A 74 19.60 -2.04 5.98
CA VAL A 74 18.39 -2.03 6.81
C VAL A 74 17.47 -3.19 6.42
N ALA A 75 17.47 -4.26 7.24
CA ALA A 75 16.57 -5.39 7.03
C ALA A 75 15.23 -5.20 7.77
N LEU A 76 14.20 -4.68 7.08
CA LEU A 76 12.86 -4.53 7.68
C LEU A 76 12.22 -5.89 7.98
N LEU A 77 12.44 -6.88 7.11
CA LEU A 77 11.87 -8.22 7.19
C LEU A 77 12.93 -9.27 6.80
N PRO A 78 12.84 -10.51 7.32
CA PRO A 78 13.67 -11.61 6.83
C PRO A 78 13.48 -11.83 5.33
N HIS A 79 14.50 -12.34 4.63
CA HIS A 79 14.35 -12.67 3.23
C HIS A 79 13.47 -13.90 3.02
N ILE A 80 12.67 -13.89 1.96
CA ILE A 80 11.96 -15.08 1.50
C ILE A 80 12.96 -16.02 0.81
N HIS A 81 13.03 -17.26 1.30
CA HIS A 81 13.90 -18.31 0.79
C HIS A 81 13.18 -19.24 -0.17
N SER A 82 13.96 -19.90 -1.03
CA SER A 82 13.44 -20.85 -2.02
C SER A 82 12.61 -21.98 -1.41
N ALA A 83 13.01 -22.49 -0.23
CA ALA A 83 12.27 -23.52 0.48
C ALA A 83 10.84 -23.10 0.83
N GLN A 84 10.63 -21.84 1.23
CA GLN A 84 9.31 -21.29 1.54
C GLN A 84 8.45 -21.19 0.27
N VAL A 85 9.05 -20.76 -0.84
CA VAL A 85 8.37 -20.69 -2.14
C VAL A 85 7.98 -22.09 -2.64
N GLN A 86 8.87 -23.08 -2.51
CA GLN A 86 8.56 -24.46 -2.93
C GLN A 86 7.44 -25.08 -2.09
N ALA A 87 7.43 -24.85 -0.77
CA ALA A 87 6.42 -25.39 0.14
C ALA A 87 4.98 -24.94 -0.21
N GLN A 88 4.83 -23.86 -0.98
CA GLN A 88 3.54 -23.30 -1.36
C GLN A 88 3.01 -23.76 -2.72
N LYS A 89 3.82 -24.45 -3.52
CA LYS A 89 3.42 -24.86 -4.87
C LYS A 89 2.21 -25.82 -4.87
N HIS A 90 1.97 -26.51 -3.76
CA HIS A 90 0.85 -27.43 -3.59
C HIS A 90 -0.38 -26.80 -2.92
N LEU A 91 -0.26 -25.55 -2.44
CA LEU A 91 -1.36 -24.85 -1.78
C LEU A 91 -2.30 -24.26 -2.82
N SER A 92 -3.60 -24.29 -2.52
CA SER A 92 -4.60 -23.51 -3.26
C SER A 92 -4.28 -22.00 -3.19
N PRO A 93 -4.80 -21.19 -4.14
CA PRO A 93 -4.58 -19.74 -4.12
C PRO A 93 -4.93 -19.08 -2.77
N LEU A 94 -6.04 -19.49 -2.14
CA LEU A 94 -6.47 -18.96 -0.85
C LEU A 94 -5.50 -19.35 0.29
N GLU A 95 -5.10 -20.62 0.37
CA GLU A 95 -4.15 -21.09 1.39
C GLU A 95 -2.79 -20.40 1.24
N ARG A 96 -2.37 -20.13 0.00
CA ARG A 96 -1.14 -19.37 -0.29
C ARG A 96 -1.25 -17.93 0.18
N ARG A 97 -2.38 -17.25 -0.08
CA ARG A 97 -2.64 -15.90 0.44
C ARG A 97 -2.60 -15.87 1.96
N GLN A 98 -3.29 -16.81 2.61
CA GLN A 98 -3.30 -16.95 4.08
C GLN A 98 -1.92 -17.22 4.65
N TYR A 99 -1.11 -18.05 3.99
CA TYR A 99 0.26 -18.30 4.41
C TYR A 99 1.08 -17.01 4.39
N TRP A 100 1.06 -16.27 3.28
CA TRP A 100 1.86 -15.05 3.15
C TRP A 100 1.42 -13.97 4.11
N ALA A 101 0.11 -13.74 4.29
CA ALA A 101 -0.37 -12.79 5.29
C ALA A 101 0.13 -13.13 6.70
N LYS A 102 0.07 -14.41 7.10
CA LYS A 102 0.61 -14.87 8.40
C LYS A 102 2.13 -14.73 8.48
N TRP A 103 2.84 -14.99 7.38
CA TRP A 103 4.29 -14.86 7.31
C TRP A 103 4.72 -13.40 7.49
N PHE A 104 4.10 -12.48 6.76
CA PHE A 104 4.37 -11.04 6.87
C PHE A 104 3.97 -10.49 8.23
N ALA A 105 2.81 -10.88 8.77
CA ALA A 105 2.39 -10.45 10.09
C ALA A 105 3.40 -10.85 11.18
N ARG A 106 3.89 -12.10 11.15
CA ARG A 106 4.94 -12.57 12.07
C ARG A 106 6.27 -11.86 11.83
N GLY A 107 6.68 -11.68 10.58
CA GLY A 107 7.89 -10.94 10.25
C GLY A 107 7.85 -9.50 10.77
N LEU A 108 6.71 -8.82 10.62
CA LEU A 108 6.50 -7.46 11.12
C LEU A 108 6.53 -7.42 12.66
N MET A 109 6.08 -8.46 13.35
CA MET A 109 6.18 -8.55 14.81
C MET A 109 7.61 -8.70 15.30
N ASP A 110 8.31 -9.67 14.72
CA ASP A 110 9.62 -10.11 15.20
C ASP A 110 10.72 -9.15 14.75
N SER A 111 10.43 -8.33 13.73
CA SER A 111 11.37 -7.37 13.18
C SER A 111 11.85 -6.38 14.25
N PRO A 112 13.17 -6.14 14.32
CA PRO A 112 13.70 -5.06 15.14
C PRO A 112 13.30 -3.67 14.62
N HIS A 113 12.91 -3.58 13.34
CA HIS A 113 12.59 -2.36 12.61
C HIS A 113 11.09 -2.23 12.31
N THR A 114 10.25 -2.86 13.12
CA THR A 114 8.80 -2.87 12.91
C THR A 114 8.18 -1.46 12.84
N PRO A 115 7.23 -1.23 11.90
CA PRO A 115 6.36 -0.06 11.92
C PRO A 115 5.21 -0.19 12.94
N LEU A 116 4.98 -1.39 13.48
CA LEU A 116 3.81 -1.66 14.31
C LEU A 116 3.93 -0.95 15.67
N ALA A 117 3.01 -0.01 15.90
CA ALA A 117 2.78 0.63 17.19
C ALA A 117 1.55 0.03 17.88
N GLN A 118 1.40 0.28 19.18
CA GLN A 118 0.19 -0.06 19.95
C GLN A 118 -1.10 0.37 19.23
N GLY A 119 -2.01 -0.57 18.97
CA GLY A 119 -3.31 -0.27 18.36
C GLY A 119 -3.78 -1.31 17.36
N LEU A 120 -4.77 -0.93 16.55
CA LEU A 120 -5.36 -1.80 15.53
C LEU A 120 -4.66 -1.59 14.18
N TRP A 121 -4.36 -2.71 13.52
CA TRP A 121 -3.73 -2.75 12.22
C TRP A 121 -4.43 -3.77 11.32
N ALA A 122 -4.50 -3.49 10.03
CA ALA A 122 -4.98 -4.39 9.00
C ALA A 122 -3.81 -4.77 8.10
N LEU A 123 -3.76 -6.03 7.69
CA LEU A 123 -2.83 -6.56 6.71
C LEU A 123 -3.65 -7.31 5.66
N GLU A 124 -3.99 -6.63 4.57
CA GLU A 124 -5.03 -7.07 3.65
C GLU A 124 -4.56 -7.03 2.21
N TYR A 125 -4.99 -8.01 1.44
CA TYR A 125 -4.78 -8.02 0.00
C TYR A 125 -5.57 -6.89 -0.63
N SER A 126 -4.95 -6.22 -1.60
CA SER A 126 -5.71 -5.37 -2.50
C SER A 126 -6.26 -6.20 -3.63
N ASP A 127 -7.57 -6.11 -3.84
CA ASP A 127 -8.18 -6.48 -5.09
C ASP A 127 -8.14 -5.22 -5.96
N ARG A 128 -7.21 -5.10 -6.93
CA ARG A 128 -7.08 -3.89 -7.76
C ARG A 128 -8.35 -3.56 -8.58
N ASP A 129 -9.24 -4.54 -8.74
CA ASP A 129 -10.58 -4.36 -9.32
C ASP A 129 -11.58 -3.66 -8.34
N ASP A 130 -11.10 -3.09 -7.22
CA ASP A 130 -11.90 -2.43 -6.17
C ASP A 130 -12.75 -1.26 -6.68
N GLU A 131 -12.52 -0.75 -7.90
CA GLU A 131 -13.43 0.22 -8.52
C GLU A 131 -14.89 -0.29 -8.56
N ARG A 132 -15.08 -1.62 -8.51
CA ARG A 132 -16.41 -2.26 -8.54
C ARG A 132 -16.85 -2.83 -7.19
N THR A 133 -15.96 -2.96 -6.21
CA THR A 133 -16.31 -3.52 -4.90
C THR A 133 -16.51 -2.39 -3.91
N TYR A 134 -17.77 -2.10 -3.62
CA TYR A 134 -18.10 -1.09 -2.63
C TYR A 134 -17.67 -1.58 -1.24
N THR A 135 -16.74 -0.86 -0.61
CA THR A 135 -16.21 -1.15 0.73
C THR A 135 -16.63 -0.06 1.74
N PRO A 136 -17.89 -0.06 2.26
CA PRO A 136 -18.40 0.97 3.17
C PRO A 136 -17.59 1.07 4.47
N HIS A 137 -16.93 -0.04 4.82
CA HIS A 137 -16.13 -0.18 6.04
C HIS A 137 -14.69 0.29 5.88
N ARG A 138 -14.32 0.85 4.73
CA ARG A 138 -13.05 1.55 4.53
C ARG A 138 -13.33 3.04 4.37
N GLY A 139 -12.60 3.85 5.13
CA GLY A 139 -12.76 5.31 5.10
C GLY A 139 -11.98 5.99 3.98
N LEU A 140 -11.07 5.27 3.32
CA LEU A 140 -10.15 5.79 2.30
C LEU A 140 -10.28 5.00 0.99
N GLN A 141 -10.62 5.72 -0.09
CA GLN A 141 -10.44 5.23 -1.46
C GLN A 141 -8.95 5.25 -1.79
N ARG A 142 -8.44 4.16 -2.35
CA ARG A 142 -7.03 4.01 -2.72
C ARG A 142 -6.92 4.02 -4.22
N HIS A 143 -6.11 4.93 -4.74
CA HIS A 143 -5.82 4.99 -6.15
C HIS A 143 -4.62 4.10 -6.44
N TRP A 144 -4.61 3.46 -7.60
CA TRP A 144 -3.52 2.60 -8.04
C TRP A 144 -2.94 3.12 -9.32
N ARG A 145 -1.67 3.55 -9.27
CA ARG A 145 -0.93 3.78 -10.50
C ARG A 145 -0.64 2.45 -11.19
N ASN A 146 -0.98 2.35 -12.47
CA ASN A 146 -0.54 1.23 -13.28
C ASN A 146 0.96 1.39 -13.58
N LEU A 147 1.77 0.52 -12.97
CA LEU A 147 3.23 0.54 -13.14
C LEU A 147 3.71 -0.12 -14.44
N TYR A 148 2.80 -0.78 -15.16
CA TYR A 148 3.14 -1.64 -16.30
C TYR A 148 2.93 -0.98 -17.66
N ASP A 149 2.25 0.17 -17.72
CA ASP A 149 2.02 0.93 -18.96
C ASP A 149 3.32 1.55 -19.47
N ASP A 150 4.11 2.17 -18.58
CA ASP A 150 5.48 2.62 -18.87
C ASP A 150 6.47 2.10 -17.82
N LYS A 151 6.97 0.89 -18.07
CA LYS A 151 7.96 0.22 -17.22
C LYS A 151 9.26 1.00 -17.10
N ARG A 152 9.61 1.81 -18.10
CA ARG A 152 10.83 2.61 -18.10
C ARG A 152 10.65 3.79 -17.15
N GLN A 153 9.55 4.52 -17.28
CA GLN A 153 9.21 5.61 -16.37
C GLN A 153 9.13 5.10 -14.92
N ALA A 154 8.51 3.94 -14.69
CA ALA A 154 8.46 3.32 -13.36
C ALA A 154 9.86 3.01 -12.80
N ALA A 155 10.77 2.47 -13.63
CA ALA A 155 12.13 2.17 -13.21
C ALA A 155 12.96 3.43 -12.91
N GLU A 156 12.82 4.48 -13.73
CA GLU A 156 13.46 5.77 -13.50
C GLU A 156 12.92 6.42 -12.21
N PHE A 157 11.60 6.38 -11.99
CA PHE A 157 10.99 6.80 -10.74
C PHE A 157 11.54 6.03 -9.54
N PHE A 158 11.80 4.73 -9.63
CA PHE A 158 12.31 3.96 -8.48
C PHE A 158 13.75 4.30 -8.09
N GLY A 159 14.56 4.81 -9.04
CA GLY A 159 15.94 5.23 -8.80
C GLY A 159 16.11 6.72 -8.46
N ALA A 160 15.09 7.56 -8.72
CA ALA A 160 15.22 9.01 -8.60
C ALA A 160 15.41 9.50 -7.13
N PRO A 161 16.50 10.17 -6.77
CA PRO A 161 16.68 10.67 -5.40
C PRO A 161 15.71 11.82 -5.06
N LEU A 162 15.25 12.56 -6.07
CA LEU A 162 14.31 13.67 -5.94
C LEU A 162 13.08 13.38 -6.78
N CYS A 163 11.90 13.37 -6.17
CA CYS A 163 10.65 13.10 -6.87
C CYS A 163 9.57 14.09 -6.46
N TYR A 164 8.75 14.49 -7.42
CA TYR A 164 7.48 15.16 -7.15
C TYR A 164 6.35 14.19 -7.52
N ILE A 165 5.45 13.94 -6.57
CA ILE A 165 4.26 13.13 -6.77
C ILE A 165 3.08 14.08 -6.90
N ASP A 166 2.51 14.16 -8.10
CA ASP A 166 1.30 14.95 -8.37
C ASP A 166 0.06 14.16 -7.96
N TRP A 167 -0.77 14.72 -7.10
CA TRP A 167 -2.05 14.15 -6.69
C TRP A 167 -3.18 14.43 -7.68
N ALA A 168 -2.98 15.32 -8.66
CA ALA A 168 -3.99 15.70 -9.65
C ALA A 168 -5.37 15.93 -9.00
N MET A 169 -6.45 15.41 -9.61
CA MET A 169 -7.82 15.49 -9.06
C MET A 169 -8.20 14.29 -8.19
N CYS A 170 -7.47 13.18 -8.31
CA CYS A 170 -7.89 11.88 -7.83
C CYS A 170 -6.85 11.19 -6.95
N GLY A 171 -5.72 11.80 -6.63
CA GLY A 171 -4.60 11.11 -5.97
C GLY A 171 -3.63 10.47 -6.97
N ASN A 172 -2.55 9.85 -6.47
CA ASN A 172 -1.47 9.31 -7.32
C ASN A 172 -1.29 7.78 -7.20
N GLY A 173 -1.39 7.22 -5.99
CA GLY A 173 -1.32 5.77 -5.81
C GLY A 173 0.03 5.13 -6.16
N SER A 174 1.10 5.91 -6.26
CA SER A 174 2.44 5.41 -6.60
C SER A 174 2.99 4.46 -5.55
N ILE A 175 3.78 3.47 -6.01
CA ILE A 175 4.59 2.63 -5.13
C ILE A 175 5.98 3.25 -4.98
N ILE A 176 6.32 3.71 -3.78
CA ILE A 176 7.60 4.31 -3.41
C ILE A 176 8.53 3.25 -2.80
N PRO A 177 9.59 2.82 -3.51
CA PRO A 177 10.59 1.92 -2.95
C PRO A 177 11.43 2.64 -1.89
N LEU A 178 11.58 2.03 -0.71
CA LEU A 178 12.43 2.56 0.36
C LEU A 178 13.93 2.41 0.10
N PHE A 179 14.31 1.39 -0.65
CA PHE A 179 15.71 1.01 -0.85
C PHE A 179 16.08 1.23 -2.31
N ALA A 180 17.34 1.64 -2.52
CA ALA A 180 17.89 1.70 -3.86
C ALA A 180 17.71 0.36 -4.56
N ALA A 181 17.40 0.42 -5.86
CA ALA A 181 17.73 -0.68 -6.74
C ALA A 181 19.22 -1.02 -6.51
N PRO A 182 19.61 -2.30 -6.42
CA PRO A 182 21.02 -2.63 -6.26
C PRO A 182 21.88 -2.30 -7.49
N PHE A 183 21.33 -1.59 -8.48
CA PHE A 183 21.77 -1.56 -9.87
C PHE A 183 21.36 -0.26 -10.56
N ASP A 184 22.20 0.22 -11.48
CA ASP A 184 21.91 1.34 -12.36
C ASP A 184 21.13 0.80 -13.57
N TRP A 185 19.87 1.21 -13.73
CA TRP A 185 18.95 0.76 -14.80
C TRP A 185 18.58 -0.75 -14.81
N LEU A 186 17.53 -1.09 -15.58
CA LEU A 186 16.95 -2.43 -15.73
C LEU A 186 17.94 -3.52 -16.23
N VAL A 187 19.04 -3.11 -16.91
CA VAL A 187 20.09 -4.02 -17.42
C VAL A 187 20.88 -4.65 -16.27
N ASP A 188 21.34 -3.86 -15.32
CA ASP A 188 22.09 -4.39 -14.18
C ASP A 188 21.15 -5.10 -13.17
N ALA A 189 19.89 -4.66 -13.09
CA ALA A 189 18.85 -5.37 -12.33
C ALA A 189 18.63 -6.79 -12.87
N ALA A 190 18.65 -6.97 -14.20
CA ALA A 190 18.61 -8.28 -14.82
C ALA A 190 19.86 -9.12 -14.53
N GLU A 191 20.98 -8.51 -14.11
CA GLU A 191 22.22 -9.19 -13.72
C GLU A 191 22.25 -9.64 -12.25
N SER A 192 21.37 -9.11 -11.41
CA SER A 192 21.17 -9.56 -10.02
C SER A 192 20.81 -11.04 -9.91
N GLY A 193 21.56 -11.79 -9.09
CA GLY A 193 21.19 -13.17 -8.77
C GLY A 193 19.79 -13.30 -8.16
N ARG A 194 19.37 -12.34 -7.31
CA ARG A 194 18.04 -12.36 -6.67
C ARG A 194 16.92 -12.00 -7.65
N VAL A 195 17.11 -10.97 -8.48
CA VAL A 195 16.08 -10.61 -9.49
C VAL A 195 15.99 -11.70 -10.55
N LYS A 196 17.10 -12.28 -11.02
CA LYS A 196 17.10 -13.47 -11.92
C LYS A 196 16.31 -14.63 -11.32
N TYR A 197 16.55 -14.92 -10.03
CA TYR A 197 15.80 -15.94 -9.31
C TYR A 197 14.29 -15.63 -9.30
N TRP A 198 13.89 -14.40 -8.95
CA TRP A 198 12.48 -14.02 -8.94
C TRP A 198 11.85 -14.00 -10.34
N CYS A 199 12.56 -13.59 -11.38
CA CYS A 199 12.11 -13.70 -12.77
C CYS A 199 11.84 -15.16 -13.16
N LYS A 200 12.71 -16.08 -12.73
CA LYS A 200 12.50 -17.53 -12.93
C LYS A 200 11.24 -18.00 -12.19
N VAL A 201 11.10 -17.63 -10.91
CA VAL A 201 9.91 -17.99 -10.10
C VAL A 201 8.64 -17.44 -10.73
N ALA A 202 8.61 -16.17 -11.17
CA ALA A 202 7.45 -15.55 -11.79
C ALA A 202 6.97 -16.35 -13.02
N ARG A 203 7.90 -16.70 -13.92
CA ARG A 203 7.59 -17.47 -15.14
C ARG A 203 7.14 -18.90 -14.81
N GLU A 204 7.77 -19.56 -13.83
CA GLU A 204 7.33 -20.88 -13.37
C GLU A 204 5.91 -20.84 -12.82
N MET A 205 5.57 -19.82 -12.01
CA MET A 205 4.26 -19.69 -11.39
C MET A 205 3.18 -19.34 -12.41
N GLN A 206 3.46 -18.46 -13.37
CA GLN A 206 2.53 -18.13 -14.47
C GLN A 206 2.24 -19.34 -15.38
N ALA A 207 3.23 -20.22 -15.58
CA ALA A 207 3.06 -21.43 -16.39
C ALA A 207 2.22 -22.53 -15.70
N THR A 208 1.83 -22.35 -14.44
CA THR A 208 0.97 -23.31 -13.74
C THR A 208 -0.50 -22.97 -13.93
N ASP A 209 -1.32 -23.96 -14.29
CA ASP A 209 -2.78 -23.83 -14.42
C ASP A 209 -3.49 -23.45 -13.10
N GLN A 210 -2.75 -23.38 -11.99
CA GLN A 210 -3.27 -23.06 -10.65
C GLN A 210 -3.17 -21.56 -10.30
N GLY A 211 -2.86 -20.68 -11.25
CA GLY A 211 -2.87 -19.23 -11.03
C GLY A 211 -1.79 -18.75 -10.06
N GLY A 212 -0.58 -19.28 -10.18
CA GLY A 212 0.54 -18.88 -9.34
C GLY A 212 1.02 -17.45 -9.61
N THR A 213 1.20 -16.65 -8.56
CA THR A 213 1.85 -15.33 -8.62
C THR A 213 3.14 -15.35 -7.79
N LEU A 214 3.97 -14.32 -7.98
CA LEU A 214 5.09 -14.05 -7.06
C LEU A 214 4.56 -13.87 -5.63
N PRO A 215 5.37 -14.20 -4.60
CA PRO A 215 5.05 -13.83 -3.22
C PRO A 215 4.70 -12.34 -3.13
N PRO A 216 3.67 -11.93 -2.37
CA PRO A 216 3.09 -10.61 -2.48
C PRO A 216 4.04 -9.52 -2.01
N LEU A 217 3.92 -8.33 -2.60
CA LEU A 217 4.64 -7.15 -2.12
C LEU A 217 3.99 -6.65 -0.84
N LEU A 218 4.80 -6.31 0.16
CA LEU A 218 4.31 -5.68 1.37
C LEU A 218 4.37 -4.17 1.21
N LEU A 219 3.21 -3.55 1.21
CA LEU A 219 3.03 -2.11 1.07
C LEU A 219 2.52 -1.52 2.38
N TRP A 220 2.87 -0.26 2.64
CA TRP A 220 2.27 0.55 3.69
C TRP A 220 1.70 1.83 3.07
N PHE A 221 0.37 2.00 3.14
CA PHE A 221 -0.26 3.19 2.61
C PHE A 221 -0.02 4.38 3.56
N MET A 222 0.50 5.47 2.99
CA MET A 222 0.72 6.73 3.69
C MET A 222 -0.24 7.79 3.16
N SER A 223 -1.31 8.06 3.90
CA SER A 223 -2.37 8.97 3.48
C SER A 223 -1.88 10.40 3.27
N GLY A 224 -0.84 10.84 3.98
CA GLY A 224 -0.24 12.16 3.80
C GLY A 224 0.61 12.31 2.54
N LEU A 225 0.94 11.20 1.87
CA LEU A 225 1.63 11.18 0.58
C LEU A 225 0.71 10.75 -0.56
N ASP A 226 -0.46 10.22 -0.23
CA ASP A 226 -1.34 9.48 -1.12
C ASP A 226 -0.59 8.43 -1.97
N ALA A 227 0.28 7.67 -1.31
CA ALA A 227 1.18 6.72 -1.94
C ALA A 227 1.45 5.50 -1.06
N PHE A 228 1.88 4.42 -1.71
CA PHE A 228 2.26 3.16 -1.06
C PHE A 228 3.77 3.11 -0.87
N VAL A 229 4.22 3.01 0.37
CA VAL A 229 5.62 2.76 0.68
C VAL A 229 5.89 1.25 0.64
N LEU A 230 6.84 0.81 -0.19
CA LEU A 230 7.23 -0.58 -0.31
C LEU A 230 8.15 -0.98 0.86
N LEU A 231 7.62 -1.78 1.78
CA LEU A 231 8.36 -2.29 2.94
C LEU A 231 9.19 -3.53 2.60
N ASP A 232 8.66 -4.42 1.76
CA ASP A 232 9.37 -5.61 1.29
C ASP A 232 8.88 -6.04 -0.09
N GLY A 233 9.81 -6.61 -0.86
CA GLY A 233 9.57 -7.08 -2.21
C GLY A 233 10.20 -6.25 -3.31
N HIS A 234 11.18 -5.40 -3.00
CA HIS A 234 11.92 -4.60 -4.00
C HIS A 234 12.42 -5.46 -5.17
N ASP A 235 13.12 -6.56 -4.91
CA ASP A 235 13.59 -7.47 -5.98
C ASP A 235 12.44 -8.11 -6.78
N ARG A 236 11.30 -8.37 -6.14
CA ARG A 236 10.10 -8.96 -6.77
C ARG A 236 9.37 -7.94 -7.63
N LEU A 237 9.33 -6.68 -7.19
CA LEU A 237 8.81 -5.57 -7.97
C LEU A 237 9.62 -5.40 -9.26
N TYR A 238 10.95 -5.39 -9.19
CA TYR A 238 11.78 -5.36 -10.40
C TYR A 238 11.58 -6.59 -11.30
N ALA A 239 11.51 -7.80 -10.70
CA ALA A 239 11.22 -9.02 -11.46
C ALA A 239 9.85 -8.95 -12.16
N SER A 240 8.85 -8.35 -11.52
CA SER A 240 7.52 -8.14 -12.11
C SER A 240 7.57 -7.20 -13.31
N LEU A 241 8.32 -6.10 -13.24
CA LEU A 241 8.48 -5.19 -14.38
C LEU A 241 9.16 -5.90 -15.55
N LEU A 242 10.26 -6.62 -15.28
CA LEU A 242 11.02 -7.38 -16.27
C LEU A 242 10.20 -8.48 -16.96
N THR A 243 9.35 -9.17 -16.20
CA THR A 243 8.55 -10.29 -16.73
C THR A 243 7.18 -9.88 -17.23
N GLY A 244 6.67 -8.71 -16.80
CA GLY A 244 5.26 -8.33 -16.98
C GLY A 244 4.29 -9.15 -16.14
N ILE A 245 4.77 -9.89 -15.14
CA ILE A 245 3.95 -10.73 -14.27
C ILE A 245 3.76 -10.00 -12.95
N GLU A 246 2.55 -9.50 -12.74
CA GLU A 246 2.20 -8.71 -11.57
C GLU A 246 2.12 -9.58 -10.29
N PRO A 247 2.75 -9.16 -9.17
CA PRO A 247 2.58 -9.79 -7.88
C PRO A 247 1.26 -9.33 -7.24
N GLU A 248 0.76 -10.10 -6.29
CA GLU A 248 -0.29 -9.62 -5.41
C GLU A 248 0.26 -8.55 -4.43
N TYR A 249 -0.60 -7.64 -3.98
CA TYR A 249 -0.24 -6.59 -3.04
C TYR A 249 -0.89 -6.86 -1.69
N LEU A 250 -0.07 -6.86 -0.63
CA LEU A 250 -0.52 -6.97 0.75
C LEU A 250 -0.25 -5.65 1.45
N ILE A 251 -1.30 -4.98 1.90
CA ILE A 251 -1.23 -3.61 2.41
C ILE A 251 -1.38 -3.63 3.92
N LEU A 252 -0.43 -2.97 4.57
CA LEU A 252 -0.43 -2.67 5.97
C LEU A 252 -1.07 -1.30 6.21
N ASP A 253 -2.05 -1.25 7.09
CA ASP A 253 -2.69 -0.01 7.54
C ASP A 253 -2.91 -0.02 9.04
N SER A 254 -2.74 1.12 9.69
CA SER A 254 -3.30 1.29 11.03
C SER A 254 -4.71 1.83 10.89
N TYR A 255 -5.63 1.47 11.78
CA TYR A 255 -6.98 1.98 11.72
C TYR A 255 -7.57 2.23 13.11
N THR A 256 -8.68 2.96 13.12
CA THR A 256 -9.58 3.07 14.25
C THR A 256 -10.97 2.65 13.81
N GLU A 257 -11.73 2.02 14.69
CA GLU A 257 -13.13 1.71 14.43
C GLU A 257 -14.01 2.88 14.87
N ARG A 258 -14.96 3.24 14.03
CA ARG A 258 -16.04 4.16 14.37
C ARG A 258 -17.35 3.41 14.23
N ALA A 259 -18.14 3.38 15.30
CA ALA A 259 -19.48 2.82 15.26
C ALA A 259 -20.28 3.49 14.12
N GLN A 260 -20.95 2.67 13.32
CA GLN A 260 -21.81 3.16 12.26
C GLN A 260 -23.09 3.70 12.89
N VAL A 261 -23.42 4.95 12.57
CA VAL A 261 -24.70 5.55 12.98
C VAL A 261 -25.69 5.33 11.86
N LEU A 262 -26.71 4.51 12.12
CA LEU A 262 -27.79 4.27 11.17
C LEU A 262 -28.67 5.51 11.04
N ASP A 263 -28.96 5.91 9.80
CA ASP A 263 -29.82 7.05 9.49
C ASP A 263 -31.22 6.55 9.11
N GLU A 264 -32.16 6.68 10.04
CA GLU A 264 -33.56 6.31 9.84
C GLU A 264 -34.21 7.06 8.68
N THR A 265 -33.79 8.30 8.40
CA THR A 265 -34.32 9.08 7.28
C THR A 265 -33.91 8.45 5.95
N ARG A 266 -32.63 8.05 5.83
CA ARG A 266 -32.11 7.34 4.67
C ARG A 266 -32.78 5.98 4.50
N GLN A 267 -32.94 5.20 5.58
CA GLN A 267 -33.66 3.92 5.54
C GLN A 267 -35.10 4.09 5.04
N ASN A 268 -35.83 5.06 5.60
CA ASN A 268 -37.19 5.37 5.18
C ASN A 268 -37.29 5.80 3.71
N ALA A 269 -36.30 6.55 3.20
CA ALA A 269 -36.25 6.92 1.78
C ALA A 269 -36.04 5.70 0.87
N ILE A 270 -35.17 4.77 1.25
CA ILE A 270 -34.92 3.53 0.50
C ILE A 270 -36.17 2.64 0.49
N HIS A 271 -36.85 2.50 1.63
CA HIS A 271 -38.13 1.78 1.71
C HIS A 271 -39.21 2.37 0.80
N LYS A 272 -39.33 3.71 0.76
CA LYS A 272 -40.24 4.37 -0.19
C LYS A 272 -39.91 4.02 -1.63
N GLN A 273 -38.61 3.98 -1.98
CA GLN A 273 -38.17 3.62 -3.32
C GLN A 273 -38.48 2.16 -3.67
N LEU A 274 -38.30 1.24 -2.72
CA LEU A 274 -38.68 -0.18 -2.88
C LEU A 274 -40.17 -0.35 -3.14
N ASN A 275 -41.01 0.30 -2.34
CA ASN A 275 -42.47 0.23 -2.51
C ASN A 275 -42.90 0.73 -3.91
N ILE A 276 -42.25 1.78 -4.43
CA ILE A 276 -42.50 2.28 -5.79
C ILE A 276 -42.09 1.25 -6.84
N LEU A 277 -40.95 0.59 -6.66
CA LEU A 277 -40.48 -0.45 -7.60
C LEU A 277 -41.39 -1.67 -7.57
N GLU A 278 -41.80 -2.14 -6.39
CA GLU A 278 -42.74 -3.24 -6.22
C GLU A 278 -44.07 -2.94 -6.92
N GLN A 279 -44.62 -1.72 -6.74
CA GLN A 279 -45.84 -1.30 -7.42
C GLN A 279 -45.68 -1.33 -8.94
N LYS A 280 -44.60 -0.77 -9.48
CA LYS A 280 -44.34 -0.77 -10.92
C LYS A 280 -44.21 -2.18 -11.50
N ILE A 281 -43.55 -3.09 -10.77
CA ILE A 281 -43.44 -4.50 -11.16
C ILE A 281 -44.83 -5.17 -11.15
N ALA A 282 -45.65 -4.92 -10.14
CA ALA A 282 -47.01 -5.44 -10.06
C ALA A 282 -47.91 -4.92 -11.20
N GLU A 283 -47.69 -3.70 -11.66
CA GLU A 283 -48.34 -3.08 -12.82
C GLU A 283 -47.79 -3.61 -14.18
N GLY A 284 -46.81 -4.52 -14.17
CA GLY A 284 -46.23 -5.12 -15.37
C GLY A 284 -45.17 -4.24 -16.06
N THR A 285 -44.68 -3.20 -15.38
CA THR A 285 -43.63 -2.33 -15.93
C THR A 285 -42.28 -3.04 -15.87
N ALA A 286 -41.61 -3.14 -17.03
CA ALA A 286 -40.23 -3.62 -17.08
C ALA A 286 -39.29 -2.62 -16.37
N ILE A 287 -38.58 -3.09 -15.34
CA ILE A 287 -37.59 -2.30 -14.60
C ILE A 287 -36.20 -2.62 -15.13
N ASN A 288 -35.39 -1.58 -15.31
CA ASN A 288 -33.99 -1.74 -15.65
C ASN A 288 -33.25 -2.51 -14.52
N PRO A 289 -32.58 -3.65 -14.82
CA PRO A 289 -31.82 -4.40 -13.83
C PRO A 289 -30.81 -3.56 -13.03
N GLU A 290 -30.19 -2.54 -13.64
CA GLU A 290 -29.26 -1.64 -12.95
C GLU A 290 -29.92 -0.86 -11.81
N VAL A 291 -31.20 -0.50 -11.95
CA VAL A 291 -31.95 0.17 -10.89
C VAL A 291 -32.18 -0.79 -9.72
N ILE A 292 -32.48 -2.06 -10.00
CA ILE A 292 -32.67 -3.09 -8.97
C ILE A 292 -31.34 -3.31 -8.22
N LEU A 293 -30.24 -3.48 -8.95
CA LEU A 293 -28.91 -3.61 -8.36
C LEU A 293 -28.54 -2.40 -7.50
N SER A 294 -28.83 -1.18 -7.97
CA SER A 294 -28.58 0.05 -7.22
C SER A 294 -29.36 0.11 -5.92
N VAL A 295 -30.67 -0.21 -5.94
CA VAL A 295 -31.50 -0.22 -4.72
C VAL A 295 -31.08 -1.32 -3.76
N GLN A 296 -30.74 -2.51 -4.25
CA GLN A 296 -30.18 -3.59 -3.42
C GLN A 296 -28.90 -3.13 -2.72
N LYS A 297 -28.01 -2.43 -3.45
CA LYS A 297 -26.80 -1.81 -2.90
C LYS A 297 -27.15 -0.86 -1.74
N TYR A 298 -28.05 0.09 -1.97
CA TYR A 298 -28.45 1.06 -0.94
C TYR A 298 -29.11 0.42 0.28
N LEU A 299 -29.93 -0.60 0.08
CA LEU A 299 -30.54 -1.39 1.14
C LEU A 299 -29.48 -1.98 2.07
N VAL A 300 -28.51 -2.70 1.50
CA VAL A 300 -27.40 -3.28 2.26
C VAL A 300 -26.69 -2.19 3.06
N HIS A 301 -26.35 -1.06 2.43
CA HIS A 301 -25.63 0.03 3.13
C HIS A 301 -26.42 0.67 4.27
N SER A 302 -27.75 0.75 4.14
CA SER A 302 -28.59 1.42 5.12
C SER A 302 -28.83 0.61 6.39
N TYR A 303 -28.60 -0.70 6.31
CA TYR A 303 -28.76 -1.66 7.42
C TYR A 303 -27.44 -2.28 7.88
N ASP A 304 -26.34 -1.96 7.23
CA ASP A 304 -25.02 -2.38 7.66
C ASP A 304 -24.60 -1.60 8.91
N ASP A 305 -24.54 -2.29 10.05
CA ASP A 305 -24.20 -1.74 11.36
C ASP A 305 -22.76 -2.05 11.78
N ARG A 306 -21.99 -2.74 10.92
CA ARG A 306 -20.58 -3.04 11.19
C ARG A 306 -19.80 -1.74 11.37
N PRO A 307 -18.82 -1.68 12.29
CA PRO A 307 -18.01 -0.49 12.49
C PRO A 307 -17.23 -0.12 11.22
N VAL A 308 -17.21 1.17 10.89
CA VAL A 308 -16.39 1.68 9.80
C VAL A 308 -14.94 1.75 10.28
N ARG A 309 -14.03 1.12 9.53
CA ARG A 309 -12.60 1.26 9.77
C ARG A 309 -12.12 2.51 9.08
N ILE A 310 -11.62 3.44 9.89
CA ILE A 310 -10.99 4.67 9.41
C ILE A 310 -9.50 4.41 9.43
N GLU A 311 -8.91 4.20 8.25
CA GLU A 311 -7.47 4.03 8.13
C GLU A 311 -6.74 5.32 8.50
N ARG A 312 -5.59 5.16 9.13
CA ARG A 312 -4.76 6.22 9.67
C ARG A 312 -3.30 5.90 9.40
N THR A 313 -2.56 6.86 8.88
CA THR A 313 -1.09 6.80 8.96
C THR A 313 -0.66 7.34 10.31
N ARG A 314 0.02 6.51 11.11
CA ARG A 314 0.57 6.91 12.40
C ARG A 314 1.88 7.64 12.19
N ALA A 315 1.96 8.85 12.74
CA ALA A 315 3.18 9.65 12.78
C ALA A 315 3.43 10.19 14.19
N SER A 316 4.70 10.40 14.51
CA SER A 316 5.13 11.13 15.71
C SER A 316 5.18 12.63 15.40
N LEU A 317 4.48 13.44 16.20
CA LEU A 317 4.57 14.90 16.13
C LEU A 317 5.84 15.39 16.86
N SER A 318 7.00 15.09 16.28
CA SER A 318 8.31 15.34 16.90
C SER A 318 9.32 15.94 15.94
N LEU A 319 8.90 16.35 14.75
CA LEU A 319 9.80 16.87 13.73
C LEU A 319 10.02 18.36 13.94
N ASP A 320 11.27 18.75 14.15
CA ASP A 320 11.70 20.16 14.17
C ASP A 320 11.89 20.66 12.72
N PRO A 321 11.15 21.69 12.26
CA PRO A 321 11.27 22.22 10.91
C PRO A 321 12.66 22.75 10.56
N GLU A 322 13.38 23.34 11.52
CA GLU A 322 14.73 23.87 11.27
C GLU A 322 15.75 22.76 11.08
N GLN A 323 15.72 21.74 11.95
CA GLN A 323 16.54 20.55 11.77
C GLN A 323 16.21 19.83 10.46
N TRP A 324 14.93 19.71 10.12
CA TRP A 324 14.51 19.09 8.85
C TRP A 324 15.12 19.81 7.65
N GLN A 325 15.03 21.14 7.61
CA GLN A 325 15.60 21.93 6.51
C GLN A 325 17.11 21.73 6.40
N LYS A 326 17.83 21.76 7.53
CA LYS A 326 19.29 21.52 7.56
C LYS A 326 19.66 20.14 7.04
N GLU A 327 18.88 19.11 7.37
CA GLU A 327 19.09 17.74 6.88
C GLU A 327 18.89 17.66 5.36
N VAL A 328 17.83 18.28 4.83
CA VAL A 328 17.53 18.33 3.40
C VAL A 328 18.61 19.10 2.64
N ASP A 329 19.00 20.30 3.11
CA ASP A 329 20.05 21.11 2.48
C ASP A 329 21.40 20.36 2.44
N ALA A 330 21.73 19.64 3.52
CA ALA A 330 22.93 18.82 3.59
C ALA A 330 22.87 17.64 2.60
N TYR A 331 21.71 17.00 2.50
CA TYR A 331 21.47 15.90 1.55
C TYR A 331 21.57 16.37 0.10
N GLU A 332 20.93 17.49 -0.27
CA GLU A 332 21.04 18.05 -1.62
C GLU A 332 22.47 18.45 -1.97
N LYS A 333 23.22 19.01 -1.01
CA LYS A 333 24.64 19.32 -1.20
C LYS A 333 25.47 18.06 -1.43
N GLN A 334 25.18 16.99 -0.69
CA GLN A 334 25.82 15.69 -0.89
C GLN A 334 25.51 15.13 -2.28
N LEU A 335 24.25 15.16 -2.71
CA LEU A 335 23.85 14.72 -4.05
C LEU A 335 24.58 15.50 -5.16
N LYS A 336 24.61 16.84 -5.08
CA LYS A 336 25.36 17.70 -6.01
C LYS A 336 26.85 17.35 -6.06
N SER A 337 27.44 17.01 -4.91
CA SER A 337 28.86 16.60 -4.87
C SER A 337 29.12 15.25 -5.55
N GLN A 338 28.16 14.33 -5.51
CA GLN A 338 28.24 13.02 -6.16
C GLN A 338 27.98 13.11 -7.67
N GLN A 339 27.26 14.15 -8.12
CA GLN A 339 26.91 14.40 -9.52
C GLN A 339 27.22 15.86 -9.93
N PRO A 340 28.50 16.29 -9.93
CA PRO A 340 28.87 17.71 -10.07
C PRO A 340 28.56 18.33 -11.44
N HIS A 341 28.23 17.50 -12.44
CA HIS A 341 27.94 17.92 -13.82
C HIS A 341 26.46 17.77 -14.21
N LYS A 342 25.59 17.38 -13.27
CA LYS A 342 24.14 17.31 -13.48
C LYS A 342 23.46 18.32 -12.58
N GLU A 343 22.52 19.09 -13.13
CA GLU A 343 21.58 19.83 -12.29
C GLU A 343 20.72 18.82 -11.50
N LEU A 344 20.32 19.19 -10.29
CA LEU A 344 19.37 18.39 -9.53
C LEU A 344 18.01 18.50 -10.23
N GLU A 345 17.67 17.48 -11.01
CA GLU A 345 16.39 17.40 -11.68
C GLU A 345 15.39 16.63 -10.82
N TRP A 346 14.19 17.19 -10.70
CA TRP A 346 13.05 16.52 -10.09
C TRP A 346 12.48 15.51 -11.07
N PHE A 347 12.27 14.27 -10.62
CA PHE A 347 11.47 13.32 -11.38
C PHE A 347 9.99 13.60 -11.09
N TYR A 348 9.25 14.04 -12.11
CA TYR A 348 7.83 14.33 -12.01
C TYR A 348 7.02 13.06 -12.28
N VAL A 349 6.14 12.74 -11.34
CA VAL A 349 5.24 11.59 -11.41
C VAL A 349 3.84 12.13 -11.68
N ASP A 350 3.59 12.47 -12.94
CA ASP A 350 2.31 13.01 -13.39
C ASP A 350 1.25 11.90 -13.44
N ASP A 351 0.00 12.23 -13.13
CA ASP A 351 -1.15 11.36 -13.39
C ASP A 351 -1.43 11.34 -14.91
N VAL A 352 -1.69 10.17 -15.49
CA VAL A 352 -2.05 10.03 -16.92
C VAL A 352 -3.56 9.95 -17.05
#